data_AF-A0AA37NY65-F1
#
_entry.id   AF-A0AA37NY65-F1
#
_cell.length_a   1.000
_cell.length_b   1.000
_cell.length_c   1.000
_cell.angle_alpha   90.00
_cell.angle_beta   90.00
_cell.angle_gamma   90.00
#
_symmetry.space_group_name_H-M   'P 1'
#
loop_
_entity.id
_entity.type
_entity.pdbx_description
1 polymer ?
#
loop_
_entity_poly.entity_id
_entity_poly.type
_entity_poly.pdbx_seq_one_letter_code
_entity_poly.pdbx_strand_id
1 'polypeptide(L)'
;MSAAAMDHSSKRPPLNLEHHYSSVTNRRLPSKMKEYYKYFQIPGIGNLAGGLPHSSLFPFDTLEAQAAKPERWEPSPIPDDGTTGVTTALPIRSSAGAGKDTEKDVKAARHVTVPGTDADPDPLRRIDVATALQYGTAEGYPPLRSFIRQFTREHLHPNVPYLGGPEVILSCGSTDGFSKTLELLTDTWDPARDPAAERPGMLCEVFVYSQVLSQALPRGVRVVPVEMDEGGMSVSGLEEVLAGWDDRNGKRPSFLYTVT
;
A
#
# COMPACT_ATOMS: atom_id res chain seq x y z
N MET A 1 18.15 -16.32 -16.43
CA MET A 1 18.70 -14.95 -16.54
C MET A 1 19.22 -14.56 -15.17
N SER A 2 20.48 -14.14 -15.10
CA SER A 2 21.14 -13.77 -13.85
C SER A 2 20.40 -12.59 -13.21
N ALA A 3 19.97 -12.74 -11.96
CA ALA A 3 19.62 -11.59 -11.14
C ALA A 3 20.83 -10.65 -11.19
N ALA A 4 20.67 -9.47 -11.79
CA ALA A 4 21.67 -8.44 -11.68
C ALA A 4 21.83 -8.18 -10.19
N ALA A 5 22.99 -8.53 -9.63
CA ALA A 5 23.32 -8.24 -8.25
C ALA A 5 23.22 -6.71 -8.10
N MET A 6 22.14 -6.24 -7.49
CA MET A 6 21.92 -4.82 -7.28
C MET A 6 23.02 -4.31 -6.36
N ASP A 7 23.85 -3.41 -6.88
CA ASP A 7 24.86 -2.72 -6.11
C ASP A 7 24.18 -1.75 -5.13
N HIS A 8 23.89 -2.25 -3.94
CA HIS A 8 23.32 -1.45 -2.85
C HIS A 8 24.34 -0.50 -2.20
N SER A 9 25.63 -0.54 -2.59
CA SER A 9 26.69 0.22 -1.90
C SER A 9 26.67 1.72 -2.18
N SER A 10 25.99 2.16 -3.25
CA SER A 10 25.93 3.56 -3.68
C SER A 10 24.65 4.31 -3.24
N LYS A 11 23.62 3.61 -2.74
CA LYS A 11 22.33 4.23 -2.40
C LYS A 11 22.41 4.96 -1.05
N ARG A 12 21.94 6.21 -1.01
CA ARG A 12 21.85 7.02 0.22
C ARG A 12 20.56 6.71 0.98
N PRO A 13 20.49 6.96 2.30
CA PRO A 13 19.23 6.92 3.04
C PRO A 13 18.16 7.84 2.41
N PRO A 14 16.86 7.54 2.59
CA PRO A 14 15.80 8.42 2.13
C PRO A 14 15.90 9.81 2.80
N LEU A 15 15.44 10.84 2.08
CA LEU A 15 15.39 12.20 2.62
C LEU A 15 14.43 12.28 3.81
N ASN A 16 14.77 13.09 4.81
CA ASN A 16 13.85 13.41 5.90
C ASN A 16 12.83 14.47 5.41
N LEU A 17 11.56 14.08 5.37
CA LEU A 17 10.43 14.92 4.96
C LEU A 17 9.49 15.28 6.13
N GLU A 18 9.91 15.12 7.38
CA GLU A 18 9.10 15.39 8.59
C GLU A 18 8.66 16.86 8.69
N HIS A 19 9.38 17.79 8.06
CA HIS A 19 9.00 19.20 8.00
C HIS A 19 7.70 19.45 7.20
N HIS A 20 7.19 18.45 6.48
CA HIS A 20 5.88 18.48 5.82
C HIS A 20 4.75 17.91 6.67
N TYR A 21 5.04 17.32 7.84
CA TYR A 21 4.01 16.72 8.68
C TYR A 21 3.04 17.78 9.22
N SER A 22 1.77 17.41 9.25
CA SER A 22 0.73 18.18 9.92
C SER A 22 1.02 18.30 11.42
N SER A 23 0.45 19.32 12.06
CA SER A 23 0.55 19.49 13.51
C SER A 23 -0.02 18.30 14.28
N VAL A 24 -1.06 17.64 13.74
CA VAL A 24 -1.67 16.46 14.36
C VAL A 24 -0.70 15.29 14.28
N THR A 25 -0.10 15.03 13.12
CA THR A 25 0.89 13.97 12.93
C THR A 25 2.06 14.12 13.90
N ASN A 26 2.64 15.32 14.01
CA ASN A 26 3.75 15.59 14.92
C ASN A 26 3.42 15.36 16.40
N ARG A 27 2.13 15.44 16.77
CA ARG A 27 1.65 15.20 18.14
C ARG A 27 1.26 13.74 18.39
N ARG A 28 1.21 12.88 17.38
CA ARG A 28 0.83 11.47 17.55
C ARG A 28 1.90 10.72 18.33
N LEU A 29 1.47 10.00 19.36
CA LEU A 29 2.33 9.09 20.12
C LEU A 29 1.91 7.63 19.90
N PRO A 30 2.86 6.68 19.84
CA PRO A 30 2.54 5.26 19.80
C PRO A 30 1.71 4.81 21.00
N SER A 31 0.89 3.78 20.79
CA SER A 31 0.12 3.18 21.89
C SER A 31 1.06 2.48 22.88
N LYS A 32 1.08 2.96 24.12
CA LYS A 32 1.81 2.32 25.23
C LYS A 32 1.38 0.88 25.49
N MET A 33 0.10 0.56 25.26
CA MET A 33 -0.38 -0.81 25.39
C MET A 33 0.19 -1.72 24.30
N LYS A 34 0.26 -1.26 23.05
CA LYS A 34 0.84 -2.05 21.95
C LYS A 34 2.36 -2.19 22.07
N GLU A 35 3.06 -1.27 22.73
CA GLU A 35 4.49 -1.42 23.02
C GLU A 35 4.81 -2.69 23.86
N TYR A 36 3.86 -3.21 24.63
CA TYR A 36 4.04 -4.45 25.39
C TYR A 36 3.97 -5.73 24.53
N TYR A 37 3.45 -5.66 23.29
CA TYR A 37 3.28 -6.85 22.44
C TYR A 37 4.63 -7.52 22.11
N LYS A 38 5.73 -6.76 22.14
CA LYS A 38 7.09 -7.31 21.98
C LYS A 38 7.43 -8.39 23.01
N TYR A 39 6.83 -8.32 24.20
CA TYR A 39 7.05 -9.32 25.26
C TYR A 39 6.26 -10.62 25.03
N PHE A 40 5.21 -10.61 24.21
CA PHE A 40 4.44 -11.82 23.89
C PHE A 40 5.25 -12.84 23.09
N GLN A 41 6.32 -12.40 22.43
CA GLN A 41 7.22 -13.25 21.67
C GLN A 41 8.28 -13.94 22.54
N ILE A 42 8.36 -13.59 23.84
CA ILE A 42 9.33 -14.19 24.76
C ILE A 42 8.72 -15.48 25.35
N PRO A 43 9.33 -16.65 25.10
CA PRO A 43 8.82 -17.91 25.64
C PRO A 43 8.70 -17.88 27.17
N GLY A 44 7.57 -18.38 27.69
CA GLY A 44 7.30 -18.48 29.13
C GLY A 44 6.72 -17.22 29.78
N ILE A 45 6.59 -16.10 29.06
CA ILE A 45 5.91 -14.91 29.58
C ILE A 45 4.39 -15.07 29.42
N GLY A 46 3.67 -15.03 30.54
CA GLY A 46 2.21 -14.92 30.55
C GLY A 46 1.75 -13.48 30.31
N ASN A 47 0.70 -13.29 29.51
CA ASN A 47 0.08 -11.99 29.30
C ASN A 47 -1.12 -11.81 30.23
N LEU A 48 -1.01 -10.90 31.20
CA LEU A 48 -2.12 -10.45 32.07
C LEU A 48 -2.49 -8.98 31.83
N ALA A 49 -1.87 -8.32 30.86
CA ALA A 49 -2.02 -6.89 30.63
C ALA A 49 -2.99 -6.59 29.48
N GLY A 50 -2.85 -7.31 28.36
CA GLY A 50 -3.66 -7.07 27.16
C GLY A 50 -5.00 -7.78 27.23
N GLY A 51 -6.08 -7.09 26.86
CA GLY A 51 -7.42 -7.67 26.71
C GLY A 51 -7.58 -8.48 25.42
N LEU A 52 -6.74 -9.50 25.23
CA LEU A 52 -6.79 -10.40 24.07
C LEU A 52 -7.61 -11.65 24.43
N PRO A 53 -8.77 -11.88 23.81
CA PRO A 53 -9.54 -13.11 24.03
C PRO A 53 -8.73 -14.34 23.66
N HIS A 54 -8.93 -15.44 24.39
CA HIS A 54 -8.34 -16.73 24.03
C HIS A 54 -8.92 -17.22 22.71
N SER A 55 -8.11 -17.83 21.85
CA SER A 55 -8.51 -18.23 20.50
C SER A 55 -9.63 -19.27 20.47
N SER A 56 -9.80 -20.06 21.52
CA SER A 56 -10.92 -21.01 21.67
C SER A 56 -12.30 -20.33 21.76
N LEU A 57 -12.35 -19.00 21.90
CA LEU A 57 -13.60 -18.22 21.89
C LEU A 57 -13.96 -17.74 20.48
N PHE A 58 -13.10 -17.95 19.48
CA PHE A 58 -13.37 -17.59 18.09
C PHE A 58 -14.24 -18.68 17.44
N PRO A 59 -15.39 -18.35 16.84
CA PRO A 59 -16.35 -19.34 16.35
C PRO A 59 -16.01 -19.87 14.94
N PHE A 60 -14.71 -20.05 14.64
CA PHE A 60 -14.21 -20.50 13.34
C PHE A 60 -13.04 -21.46 13.51
N ASP A 61 -13.21 -22.73 13.11
CA ASP A 61 -12.15 -23.75 13.17
C ASP A 61 -11.24 -23.72 11.94
N THR A 62 -11.77 -23.37 10.78
CA THR A 62 -11.04 -23.24 9.51
C THR A 62 -11.68 -22.16 8.63
N LEU A 63 -10.93 -21.67 7.64
CA LEU A 63 -11.48 -20.90 6.53
C LEU A 63 -11.10 -21.57 5.21
N GLU A 64 -12.08 -21.77 4.34
CA GLU A 64 -11.89 -22.46 3.07
C GLU A 64 -12.37 -21.60 1.91
N ALA A 65 -11.63 -21.66 0.80
CA ALA A 65 -11.96 -20.95 -0.42
C ALA A 65 -11.62 -21.78 -1.66
N GLN A 66 -12.25 -21.44 -2.77
CA GLN A 66 -11.90 -21.94 -4.11
C GLN A 66 -11.26 -20.80 -4.88
N ALA A 67 -10.00 -20.95 -5.27
CA ALA A 67 -9.26 -19.95 -6.01
C ALA A 67 -9.05 -20.41 -7.46
N ALA A 68 -9.19 -19.50 -8.42
CA ALA A 68 -8.76 -19.78 -9.79
C ALA A 68 -7.25 -20.06 -9.81
N LYS A 69 -6.83 -21.07 -10.57
CA LYS A 69 -5.41 -21.33 -10.79
C LYS A 69 -4.81 -20.26 -11.71
N PRO A 70 -3.52 -19.89 -11.57
CA PRO A 70 -2.87 -18.92 -12.46
C PRO A 70 -3.01 -19.27 -13.94
N GLU A 71 -2.97 -20.57 -14.27
CA GLU A 71 -3.09 -21.08 -15.64
C GLU A 71 -4.47 -20.84 -16.25
N ARG A 72 -5.47 -20.41 -15.47
CA ARG A 72 -6.80 -20.06 -15.98
C ARG A 72 -6.79 -18.77 -16.81
N TRP A 73 -5.77 -17.93 -16.67
CA TRP A 73 -5.70 -16.62 -17.32
C TRP A 73 -4.55 -16.56 -18.33
N GLU A 74 -4.83 -16.01 -19.52
CA GLU A 74 -3.79 -15.60 -20.47
C GLU A 74 -3.39 -14.16 -20.09
N PRO A 75 -2.13 -13.88 -19.71
CA PRO A 75 -1.71 -12.53 -19.40
C PRO A 75 -2.00 -11.61 -20.59
N SER A 76 -2.56 -10.43 -20.33
CA SER A 76 -2.70 -9.40 -21.37
C SER A 76 -1.31 -9.01 -21.87
N PRO A 77 -1.11 -8.84 -23.18
CA PRO A 77 0.16 -8.35 -23.72
C PRO A 77 0.56 -7.06 -23.02
N ILE A 78 1.81 -6.97 -22.55
CA ILE A 78 2.36 -5.72 -22.01
C ILE A 78 2.81 -4.89 -23.23
N PRO A 79 2.24 -3.69 -23.48
CA PRO A 79 2.73 -2.81 -24.53
C PRO A 79 4.20 -2.45 -24.28
N ASP A 80 5.03 -2.46 -25.32
CA ASP A 80 6.44 -2.01 -25.32
C ASP A 80 7.47 -2.75 -24.45
N ASP A 81 7.21 -3.99 -23.99
CA ASP A 81 8.20 -4.79 -23.23
C ASP A 81 9.33 -5.39 -24.12
N GLY A 82 9.40 -5.04 -25.40
CA GLY A 82 10.44 -5.55 -26.32
C GLY A 82 10.42 -7.08 -26.55
N THR A 83 9.48 -7.80 -25.94
CA THR A 83 9.29 -9.26 -26.00
C THR A 83 8.32 -9.68 -27.11
N THR A 84 8.29 -8.93 -28.23
CA THR A 84 7.46 -9.18 -29.43
C THR A 84 7.81 -10.45 -30.22
N GLY A 85 8.34 -11.49 -29.57
CA GLY A 85 8.73 -12.73 -30.23
C GLY A 85 8.72 -14.00 -29.39
N VAL A 86 8.46 -13.95 -28.08
CA VAL A 86 8.36 -15.17 -27.25
C VAL A 86 7.06 -15.15 -26.47
N THR A 87 5.96 -15.38 -27.18
CA THR A 87 4.79 -15.98 -26.55
C THR A 87 5.18 -17.41 -26.14
N THR A 88 5.76 -17.58 -24.95
CA THR A 88 5.61 -18.87 -24.27
C THR A 88 4.12 -19.04 -24.04
N ALA A 89 3.44 -19.65 -25.01
CA ALA A 89 2.03 -19.96 -24.92
C ALA A 89 1.81 -20.77 -23.64
N LEU A 90 1.27 -20.10 -22.63
CA LEU A 90 0.87 -20.74 -21.38
C LEU A 90 -0.29 -21.70 -21.68
N PRO A 91 -0.43 -22.80 -20.91
CA PRO A 91 -1.01 -24.08 -21.33
C PRO A 91 -2.47 -24.09 -21.78
N ILE A 92 -3.19 -22.96 -21.69
CA ILE A 92 -4.57 -22.82 -22.18
C ILE A 92 -4.66 -23.22 -23.67
N ARG A 93 -3.60 -23.03 -24.46
CA ARG A 93 -3.59 -23.39 -25.89
C ARG A 93 -3.15 -24.83 -26.20
N SER A 94 -2.62 -25.61 -25.25
CA SER A 94 -1.94 -26.88 -25.56
C SER A 94 -2.48 -28.15 -24.87
N SER A 95 -3.68 -28.14 -24.28
CA SER A 95 -4.29 -29.40 -23.81
C SER A 95 -5.81 -29.49 -24.00
N ALA A 96 -6.23 -29.72 -25.24
CA ALA A 96 -7.40 -30.56 -25.50
C ALA A 96 -6.97 -32.04 -25.40
N GLY A 97 -6.63 -32.49 -24.20
CA GLY A 97 -6.33 -33.90 -23.90
C GLY A 97 -7.48 -34.49 -23.11
N ALA A 98 -8.29 -35.33 -23.75
CA ALA A 98 -9.37 -36.06 -23.11
C ALA A 98 -8.82 -37.03 -22.04
N GLY A 99 -8.83 -36.61 -20.78
CA GLY A 99 -8.46 -37.44 -19.63
C GLY A 99 -9.19 -36.96 -18.37
N LYS A 100 -9.74 -37.91 -17.60
CA LYS A 100 -10.53 -37.69 -16.36
C LYS A 100 -9.68 -37.25 -15.15
N ASP A 101 -8.58 -36.54 -15.34
CA ASP A 101 -7.76 -36.01 -14.24
C ASP A 101 -8.18 -34.57 -13.93
N THR A 102 -9.05 -34.38 -12.94
CA THR A 102 -9.47 -33.07 -12.41
C THR A 102 -8.29 -32.20 -11.95
N GLU A 103 -7.16 -32.82 -11.61
CA GLU A 103 -5.94 -32.11 -11.20
C GLU A 103 -5.29 -31.33 -12.37
N LYS A 104 -5.39 -31.86 -13.60
CA LYS A 104 -4.87 -31.25 -14.83
C LYS A 104 -5.87 -30.33 -15.54
N ASP A 105 -7.10 -30.24 -15.05
CA ASP A 105 -8.07 -29.30 -15.60
C ASP A 105 -7.69 -27.87 -15.20
N VAL A 106 -7.34 -27.08 -16.22
CA VAL A 106 -6.98 -25.66 -16.13
C VAL A 106 -8.17 -24.80 -15.71
N LYS A 107 -9.40 -25.29 -15.91
CA LYS A 107 -10.64 -24.61 -15.49
C LYS A 107 -11.05 -24.94 -14.07
N ALA A 108 -10.52 -26.02 -13.48
CA ALA A 108 -10.84 -26.41 -12.11
C ALA A 108 -10.18 -25.46 -11.11
N ALA A 109 -10.96 -25.00 -10.13
CA ALA A 109 -10.45 -24.18 -9.04
C ALA A 109 -9.55 -25.01 -8.12
N ARG A 110 -8.58 -24.35 -7.49
CA ARG A 110 -7.80 -24.90 -6.39
C ARG A 110 -8.53 -24.66 -5.07
N HIS A 111 -8.77 -25.72 -4.32
CA HIS A 111 -9.23 -25.61 -2.94
C HIS A 111 -8.09 -25.12 -2.04
N VAL A 112 -8.39 -24.15 -1.19
CA VAL A 112 -7.46 -23.56 -0.21
C VAL A 112 -8.10 -23.66 1.16
N THR A 113 -7.36 -24.20 2.12
CA THR A 113 -7.78 -24.34 3.52
C THR A 113 -6.79 -23.59 4.41
N VAL A 114 -7.30 -22.69 5.24
CA VAL A 114 -6.57 -22.02 6.32
C VAL A 114 -6.94 -22.71 7.64
N PRO A 115 -5.96 -23.29 8.36
CA PRO A 115 -6.22 -24.00 9.61
C PRO A 115 -6.58 -23.05 10.76
N GLY A 116 -7.22 -23.58 11.80
CA GLY A 116 -7.54 -22.83 13.01
C GLY A 116 -6.31 -22.24 13.69
N THR A 117 -5.24 -23.03 13.78
CA THR A 117 -3.94 -22.67 14.35
C THR A 117 -2.82 -23.34 13.56
N ASP A 118 -1.73 -22.63 13.33
CA ASP A 118 -0.52 -23.13 12.67
C ASP A 118 0.67 -23.08 13.64
N ALA A 119 1.53 -24.09 13.56
CA ALA A 119 2.67 -24.26 14.46
C ALA A 119 3.93 -23.50 13.98
N ASP A 120 3.92 -22.86 12.81
CA ASP A 120 5.07 -22.07 12.33
C ASP A 120 5.42 -20.97 13.38
N PRO A 121 6.63 -21.01 13.97
CA PRO A 121 7.02 -20.05 14.98
C PRO A 121 7.27 -18.65 14.40
N ASP A 122 7.48 -18.52 13.09
CA ASP A 122 7.71 -17.24 12.42
C ASP A 122 6.37 -16.54 12.11
N PRO A 123 6.06 -15.40 12.76
CA PRO A 123 4.83 -14.66 12.49
C PRO A 123 4.69 -14.19 11.05
N LEU A 124 5.79 -14.05 10.30
CA LEU A 124 5.78 -13.63 8.89
C LEU A 124 5.36 -14.76 7.94
N ARG A 125 5.35 -16.01 8.41
CA ARG A 125 4.99 -17.19 7.62
C ARG A 125 3.74 -17.89 8.11
N ARG A 126 3.42 -17.75 9.40
CA ARG A 126 2.26 -18.39 10.02
C ARG A 126 0.94 -17.88 9.43
N ILE A 127 0.17 -18.76 8.80
CA ILE A 127 -1.15 -18.42 8.24
C ILE A 127 -2.23 -19.28 8.89
N ASP A 128 -2.95 -18.69 9.85
CA ASP A 128 -4.04 -19.36 10.56
C ASP A 128 -5.20 -18.42 10.94
N VAL A 129 -6.35 -19.02 11.26
CA VAL A 129 -7.56 -18.29 11.66
C VAL A 129 -7.36 -17.59 13.02
N ALA A 130 -6.67 -18.24 13.96
CA ALA A 130 -6.44 -17.69 15.29
C ALA A 130 -5.66 -16.37 15.26
N THR A 131 -4.61 -16.26 14.44
CA THR A 131 -3.82 -15.03 14.28
C THR A 131 -4.61 -13.98 13.50
N ALA A 132 -5.36 -14.39 12.46
CA ALA A 132 -6.15 -13.46 11.64
C ALA A 132 -7.31 -12.79 12.41
N LEU A 133 -7.95 -13.51 13.33
CA LEU A 133 -9.05 -13.00 14.16
C LEU A 133 -8.57 -12.27 15.43
N GLN A 134 -7.30 -12.42 15.80
CA GLN A 134 -6.72 -11.77 16.97
C GLN A 134 -6.33 -10.32 16.69
N TYR A 135 -6.25 -9.50 17.75
CA TYR A 135 -5.71 -8.16 17.68
C TYR A 135 -4.28 -8.12 17.10
N GLY A 136 -4.10 -7.29 16.07
CA GLY A 136 -2.80 -7.03 15.43
C GLY A 136 -2.20 -5.65 15.72
N THR A 137 -1.01 -5.44 15.17
CA THR A 137 -0.37 -4.12 15.10
C THR A 137 -1.01 -3.26 14.01
N ALA A 138 -0.71 -1.96 13.97
CA ALA A 138 -1.24 -1.06 12.95
C ALA A 138 -0.63 -1.33 11.55
N GLU A 139 0.45 -2.09 11.48
CA GLU A 139 1.09 -2.51 10.22
C GLU A 139 0.26 -3.57 9.48
N GLY A 140 -0.66 -4.22 10.21
CA GLY A 140 -1.60 -5.22 9.72
C GLY A 140 -1.07 -6.66 9.78
N TYR A 141 -1.71 -7.56 9.03
CA TYR A 141 -1.44 -9.00 9.13
C TYR A 141 -0.02 -9.35 8.63
N PRO A 142 0.87 -9.90 9.48
CA PRO A 142 2.30 -9.93 9.15
C PRO A 142 2.69 -10.70 7.88
N PRO A 143 2.13 -11.90 7.60
CA PRO A 143 2.44 -12.61 6.36
C PRO A 143 2.03 -11.83 5.10
N LEU A 144 0.85 -11.20 5.14
CA LEU A 144 0.36 -10.39 4.04
C LEU A 144 1.22 -9.14 3.83
N ARG A 145 1.59 -8.45 4.91
CA ARG A 145 2.51 -7.31 4.85
C ARG A 145 3.87 -7.72 4.28
N SER A 146 4.43 -8.84 4.73
CA SER A 146 5.72 -9.36 4.25
C SER A 146 5.69 -9.61 2.75
N PHE A 147 4.65 -10.32 2.28
CA PHE A 147 4.44 -10.58 0.86
C PHE A 147 4.31 -9.29 0.03
N ILE A 148 3.45 -8.35 0.45
CA ILE A 148 3.24 -7.09 -0.26
C ILE A 148 4.54 -6.28 -0.30
N ARG A 149 5.27 -6.18 0.81
CA ARG A 149 6.54 -5.47 0.88
C ARG A 149 7.57 -6.05 -0.08
N GLN A 150 7.69 -7.38 -0.13
CA GLN A 150 8.58 -8.06 -1.06
C GLN A 150 8.16 -7.77 -2.51
N PHE A 151 6.89 -7.96 -2.84
CA PHE A 151 6.35 -7.70 -4.16
C PHE A 151 6.57 -6.25 -4.62
N THR A 152 6.34 -5.28 -3.73
CA THR A 152 6.59 -3.86 -3.99
C THR A 152 8.05 -3.59 -4.31
N ARG A 153 8.98 -4.20 -3.59
CA ARG A 153 10.42 -3.95 -3.75
C ARG A 153 11.02 -4.67 -4.94
N GLU A 154 10.57 -5.88 -5.22
CA GLU A 154 11.16 -6.74 -6.25
C GLU A 154 10.50 -6.55 -7.62
N HIS A 155 9.22 -6.16 -7.66
CA HIS A 155 8.45 -6.10 -8.90
C HIS A 155 7.90 -4.72 -9.24
N LEU A 156 7.35 -3.97 -8.26
CA LEU A 156 6.74 -2.67 -8.56
C LEU A 156 7.75 -1.52 -8.61
N HIS A 157 8.68 -1.48 -7.66
CA HIS A 157 9.66 -0.40 -7.50
C HIS A 157 11.09 -0.93 -7.29
N PRO A 158 11.61 -1.78 -8.20
CA PRO A 158 12.95 -2.36 -8.08
C PRO A 158 14.06 -1.28 -8.09
N ASN A 159 13.83 -0.18 -8.79
CA ASN A 159 14.83 0.85 -9.06
C ASN A 159 14.76 2.05 -8.11
N VAL A 160 14.13 1.89 -6.95
CA VAL A 160 14.03 2.96 -5.96
C VAL A 160 15.42 3.53 -5.58
N PRO A 161 15.61 4.87 -5.57
CA PRO A 161 16.94 5.47 -5.49
C PRO A 161 17.51 5.59 -4.07
N TYR A 162 16.83 5.04 -3.06
CA TYR A 162 17.25 5.14 -1.66
C TYR A 162 17.48 3.77 -1.00
N LEU A 163 18.35 3.77 0.01
CA LEU A 163 18.73 2.60 0.79
C LEU A 163 17.51 2.04 1.54
N GLY A 164 17.42 0.72 1.60
CA GLY A 164 16.35 0.02 2.31
C GLY A 164 15.06 -0.15 1.51
N GLY A 165 14.84 0.63 0.44
CA GLY A 165 13.66 0.54 -0.42
C GLY A 165 12.33 0.92 0.26
N PRO A 166 11.21 0.96 -0.49
CA PRO A 166 9.93 1.43 0.04
C PRO A 166 9.42 0.52 1.17
N GLU A 167 8.86 1.12 2.21
CA GLU A 167 8.06 0.40 3.20
C GLU A 167 6.58 0.42 2.83
N VAL A 168 5.81 -0.49 3.44
CA VAL A 168 4.37 -0.62 3.18
C VAL A 168 3.58 -0.63 4.48
N ILE A 169 2.39 -0.05 4.43
CA ILE A 169 1.37 -0.10 5.48
C ILE A 169 0.05 -0.56 4.84
N LEU A 170 -0.67 -1.45 5.52
CA LEU A 170 -1.97 -1.92 5.04
C LEU A 170 -3.04 -0.83 5.27
N SER A 171 -3.92 -0.67 4.29
CA SER A 171 -5.04 0.28 4.32
C SER A 171 -6.34 -0.45 3.98
N CYS A 172 -7.46 0.20 4.22
CA CYS A 172 -8.79 -0.27 3.81
C CYS A 172 -9.12 0.17 2.37
N GLY A 173 -8.12 0.18 1.47
CA GLY A 173 -8.23 0.62 0.08
C GLY A 173 -7.73 2.06 -0.15
N SER A 174 -7.64 2.47 -1.42
CA SER A 174 -7.01 3.74 -1.81
C SER A 174 -7.70 4.99 -1.24
N THR A 175 -9.01 4.95 -1.00
CA THR A 175 -9.75 6.04 -0.34
C THR A 175 -9.24 6.26 1.09
N ASP A 176 -9.09 5.18 1.86
CA ASP A 176 -8.52 5.23 3.21
C ASP A 176 -7.03 5.62 3.19
N GLY A 177 -6.28 5.13 2.20
CA GLY A 177 -4.89 5.55 1.96
C GLY A 177 -4.76 7.05 1.73
N PHE A 178 -5.61 7.63 0.87
CA PHE A 178 -5.59 9.07 0.60
C PHE A 178 -6.01 9.90 1.82
N SER A 179 -7.03 9.46 2.57
CA SER A 179 -7.42 10.08 3.84
C SER A 179 -6.24 10.14 4.83
N LYS A 180 -5.48 9.05 4.97
CA LYS A 180 -4.25 9.01 5.77
C LYS A 180 -3.18 9.98 5.26
N THR A 181 -3.01 10.10 3.95
CA THR A 181 -2.07 11.07 3.35
C THR A 181 -2.46 12.52 3.64
N LEU A 182 -3.75 12.86 3.55
CA LEU A 182 -4.23 14.18 3.93
C LEU A 182 -3.99 14.46 5.41
N GLU A 183 -4.26 13.49 6.29
CA GLU A 183 -3.99 13.63 7.71
C GLU A 183 -2.49 13.79 8.01
N LEU A 184 -1.64 13.04 7.29
CA LEU A 184 -0.19 13.10 7.39
C LEU A 184 0.33 14.50 7.06
N LEU A 185 -0.14 15.10 5.96
CA LEU A 185 0.49 16.26 5.32
C LEU A 185 -0.26 17.58 5.51
N THR A 186 -1.53 17.56 5.94
CA THR A 186 -2.37 18.77 5.98
C THR A 186 -3.03 19.00 7.33
N ASP A 187 -2.85 20.21 7.86
CA ASP A 187 -3.70 20.72 8.93
C ASP A 187 -5.09 21.10 8.39
N THR A 188 -6.11 21.05 9.23
CA THR A 188 -7.45 21.54 8.86
C THR A 188 -7.45 23.05 8.87
N TRP A 189 -8.00 23.66 7.82
CA TRP A 189 -8.07 25.11 7.66
C TRP A 189 -9.53 25.54 7.50
N ASP A 190 -9.93 26.57 8.24
CA ASP A 190 -11.28 27.14 8.22
C ASP A 190 -11.21 28.61 7.78
N PRO A 191 -11.89 29.00 6.67
CA PRO A 191 -11.87 30.38 6.19
C PRO A 191 -12.42 31.41 7.18
N ALA A 192 -13.24 31.00 8.15
CA ALA A 192 -13.79 31.91 9.16
C ALA A 192 -12.86 32.13 10.37
N ARG A 193 -11.85 31.27 10.55
CA ARG A 193 -10.98 31.27 11.74
C ARG A 193 -9.51 31.49 11.40
N ASP A 194 -9.03 30.84 10.35
CA ASP A 194 -7.60 30.67 10.12
C ASP A 194 -7.08 31.66 9.06
N PRO A 195 -5.85 32.18 9.21
CA PRO A 195 -5.28 33.11 8.24
C PRO A 195 -5.15 32.48 6.84
N ALA A 196 -5.43 33.25 5.79
CA ALA A 196 -5.33 32.77 4.40
C ALA A 196 -3.92 32.25 4.05
N ALA A 197 -2.87 32.88 4.60
CA ALA A 197 -1.47 32.50 4.42
C ALA A 197 -1.15 31.09 4.95
N GLU A 198 -1.94 30.55 5.88
CA GLU A 198 -1.70 29.23 6.47
C GLU A 198 -2.43 28.09 5.76
N ARG A 199 -3.30 28.42 4.79
CA ARG A 199 -4.09 27.43 4.06
C ARG A 199 -3.19 26.41 3.36
N PRO A 200 -3.36 25.11 3.60
CA PRO A 200 -2.58 24.08 2.93
C PRO A 200 -3.00 23.95 1.47
N GLY A 201 -2.05 23.59 0.59
CA GLY A 201 -2.27 23.39 -0.83
C GLY A 201 -1.94 21.97 -1.29
N MET A 202 -2.70 21.47 -2.25
CA MET A 202 -2.48 20.21 -2.97
C MET A 202 -2.48 20.50 -4.47
N LEU A 203 -1.46 20.03 -5.18
CA LEU A 203 -1.44 20.03 -6.64
C LEU A 203 -2.21 18.83 -7.18
N CYS A 204 -2.91 18.99 -8.29
CA CYS A 204 -3.45 17.88 -9.05
C CYS A 204 -3.60 18.24 -10.52
N GLU A 205 -3.82 17.23 -11.35
CA GLU A 205 -4.23 17.36 -12.74
C GLU A 205 -5.54 18.17 -12.87
N VAL A 206 -5.71 18.92 -13.96
CA VAL A 206 -6.94 19.67 -14.23
C VAL A 206 -8.17 18.76 -14.33
N PHE A 207 -7.98 17.52 -14.79
CA PHE A 207 -8.97 16.44 -14.69
C PHE A 207 -8.49 15.41 -13.66
N VAL A 208 -9.24 15.26 -12.57
CA VAL A 208 -8.83 14.45 -11.43
C VAL A 208 -9.96 13.52 -10.95
N TYR A 209 -9.59 12.40 -10.34
CA TYR A 209 -10.54 11.51 -9.68
C TYR A 209 -11.30 12.24 -8.56
N SER A 210 -12.58 12.52 -8.79
CA SER A 210 -13.36 13.47 -7.98
C SER A 210 -13.49 13.11 -6.49
N GLN A 211 -13.34 11.85 -6.11
CA GLN A 211 -13.40 11.42 -4.69
C GLN A 211 -12.22 11.92 -3.86
N VAL A 212 -11.14 12.40 -4.47
CA VAL A 212 -10.08 13.08 -3.69
C VAL A 212 -10.48 14.49 -3.31
N LEU A 213 -11.30 15.15 -4.13
CA LEU A 213 -11.81 16.49 -3.85
C LEU A 213 -12.80 16.47 -2.68
N SER A 214 -13.66 15.44 -2.62
CA SER A 214 -14.61 15.26 -1.51
C SER A 214 -13.93 15.03 -0.16
N GLN A 215 -12.67 14.57 -0.15
CA GLN A 215 -11.86 14.41 1.06
C GLN A 215 -11.02 15.66 1.38
N ALA A 216 -10.43 16.30 0.37
CA ALA A 216 -9.52 17.43 0.55
C ALA A 216 -10.26 18.76 0.87
N LEU A 217 -11.35 19.05 0.15
CA LEU A 217 -12.07 20.33 0.27
C LEU A 217 -12.66 20.57 1.67
N PRO A 218 -13.31 19.60 2.34
CA PRO A 218 -13.84 19.81 3.70
C PRO A 218 -12.75 20.06 4.75
N ARG A 219 -11.48 19.71 4.46
CA ARG A 219 -10.34 20.03 5.32
C ARG A 219 -9.79 21.43 5.08
N GLY A 220 -10.37 22.19 4.15
CA GLY A 220 -9.91 23.52 3.77
C GLY A 220 -8.71 23.51 2.83
N VAL A 221 -8.29 22.35 2.31
CA VAL A 221 -7.16 22.24 1.39
C VAL A 221 -7.48 23.00 0.10
N ARG A 222 -6.52 23.81 -0.36
CA ARG A 222 -6.59 24.46 -1.66
C ARG A 222 -6.16 23.47 -2.73
N VAL A 223 -7.07 23.17 -3.66
CA VAL A 223 -6.77 22.34 -4.83
C VAL A 223 -6.24 23.26 -5.92
N VAL A 224 -5.02 22.97 -6.37
CA VAL A 224 -4.29 23.76 -7.36
C VAL A 224 -4.19 22.92 -8.63
N PRO A 225 -5.00 23.20 -9.65
CA PRO A 225 -4.93 22.46 -10.90
C PRO A 225 -3.64 22.78 -11.64
N VAL A 226 -3.06 21.76 -12.26
CA VAL A 226 -1.93 21.85 -13.19
C VAL A 226 -2.43 21.39 -14.55
N GLU A 227 -2.07 22.15 -15.58
CA GLU A 227 -2.40 21.83 -16.98
C GLU A 227 -1.88 20.45 -17.38
N MET A 228 -2.53 19.86 -18.39
CA MET A 228 -2.23 18.51 -18.87
C MET A 228 -2.02 18.50 -20.38
N ASP A 229 -1.26 17.51 -20.85
CA ASP A 229 -1.08 17.16 -22.24
C ASP A 229 -1.35 15.65 -22.47
N GLU A 230 -1.02 15.13 -23.65
CA GLU A 230 -1.24 13.72 -24.02
C GLU A 230 -0.48 12.74 -23.10
N GLY A 231 0.57 13.19 -22.41
CA GLY A 231 1.35 12.43 -21.45
C GLY A 231 0.89 12.56 -20.00
N GLY A 232 -0.20 13.29 -19.73
CA GLY A 232 -0.71 13.56 -18.38
C GLY A 232 -0.35 14.97 -17.91
N MET A 233 0.00 15.14 -16.64
CA MET A 233 0.39 16.45 -16.08
C MET A 233 1.55 17.10 -16.84
N SER A 234 1.36 18.36 -17.27
CA SER A 234 2.36 19.15 -17.97
C SER A 234 3.49 19.58 -17.01
N VAL A 235 4.74 19.24 -17.36
CA VAL A 235 5.93 19.65 -16.61
C VAL A 235 6.11 21.17 -16.61
N SER A 236 5.90 21.81 -17.77
CA SER A 236 5.96 23.27 -17.87
C SER A 236 4.84 23.95 -17.09
N GLY A 237 3.64 23.36 -17.10
CA GLY A 237 2.52 23.86 -16.29
C GLY A 237 2.81 23.77 -14.80
N LEU A 238 3.44 22.66 -14.36
CA LEU A 238 3.86 22.50 -12.96
C LEU A 238 4.92 23.54 -12.55
N GLU A 239 5.91 23.79 -13.41
CA GLU A 239 6.94 24.79 -13.17
C GLU A 239 6.35 26.20 -13.09
N GLU A 240 5.44 26.56 -14.00
CA GLU A 240 4.75 27.85 -14.00
C GLU A 240 3.98 28.09 -12.69
N VAL A 241 3.17 27.11 -12.26
CA VAL A 241 2.39 27.19 -11.01
C VAL A 241 3.31 27.35 -9.80
N LEU A 242 4.42 26.60 -9.75
CA LEU A 242 5.34 26.64 -8.63
C LEU A 242 6.21 27.91 -8.60
N ALA A 243 6.70 28.38 -9.74
CA ALA A 243 7.54 29.57 -9.85
C ALA A 243 6.75 30.86 -9.65
N GLY A 244 5.50 30.89 -10.12
CA GLY A 244 4.57 32.00 -9.95
C GLY A 244 3.77 31.98 -8.65
N TRP A 245 4.11 31.13 -7.68
CA TRP A 245 3.31 30.99 -6.47
C TRP A 245 3.28 32.29 -5.66
N ASP A 246 2.07 32.79 -5.42
CA ASP A 246 1.81 33.97 -4.61
C ASP A 246 1.37 33.54 -3.20
N ASP A 247 2.12 33.94 -2.17
CA ASP A 247 1.86 33.56 -0.77
C ASP A 247 0.49 34.05 -0.24
N ARG A 248 -0.15 35.01 -0.91
CA ARG A 248 -1.56 35.39 -0.63
C ARG A 248 -2.53 34.23 -0.92
N ASN A 249 -2.10 33.25 -1.72
CA ASN A 249 -2.81 32.01 -1.99
C ASN A 249 -2.62 30.94 -0.90
N GLY A 250 -1.94 31.27 0.20
CA GLY A 250 -1.66 30.32 1.26
C GLY A 250 -0.30 29.66 1.09
N LYS A 251 -0.07 28.59 1.86
CA LYS A 251 1.18 27.86 1.82
C LYS A 251 1.42 27.31 0.43
N ARG A 252 2.66 27.41 -0.05
CA ARG A 252 3.09 26.73 -1.26
C ARG A 252 2.71 25.24 -1.15
N PRO A 253 2.06 24.65 -2.18
CA PRO A 253 1.62 23.26 -2.10
C PRO A 253 2.78 22.32 -1.78
N SER A 254 2.57 21.41 -0.83
CA SER A 254 3.62 20.52 -0.33
C SER A 254 3.55 19.11 -0.91
N PHE A 255 2.47 18.77 -1.62
CA PHE A 255 2.31 17.47 -2.24
C PHE A 255 1.45 17.55 -3.50
N LEU A 256 1.64 16.54 -4.36
CA LEU A 256 1.00 16.36 -5.65
C LEU A 256 0.19 15.07 -5.63
N TYR A 257 -1.08 15.15 -6.03
CA TYR A 257 -1.92 14.01 -6.32
C TYR A 257 -1.98 13.80 -7.85
N THR A 258 -1.59 12.60 -8.30
CA THR A 258 -1.55 12.22 -9.72
C THR A 258 -1.97 10.76 -9.86
N VAL A 259 -2.55 10.38 -10.99
CA VAL A 259 -2.88 8.99 -11.33
C VAL A 259 -2.21 8.62 -12.65
N THR A 260 -1.10 7.87 -12.58
CA THR A 260 -0.21 7.53 -13.71
C THR A 260 -0.11 6.03 -13.93
#